data_AF-A0AAX0WQX7-F1
#
_entry.id   AF-A0AAX0WQX7-F1
#
_cell.length_a   1.000
_cell.length_b   1.000
_cell.length_c   1.000
_cell.angle_alpha   90.00
_cell.angle_beta   90.00
_cell.angle_gamma   90.00
#
_symmetry.space_group_name_H-M   'P 1'
#
loop_
_entity.id
_entity.type
_entity.pdbx_description
1 polymer ?
#
loop_
_entity_poly.entity_id
_entity_poly.type
_entity_poly.pdbx_seq_one_letter_code
_entity_poly.pdbx_strand_id
1 'polypeptide(L)'
;MLGFFNKENKWRAAMQVTNGLFLMMTAYKMFSDPETAWEHGFEIAALALNVVTFSKNDNALTSIGNAAFNIMGLGTAYAGATLGCSSNSLAENAGNAMLYLTNALTSICYKYHANQERAQESPVKTM
;
A
#
# COMPACT_ATOMS: atom_id res chain seq x y z
N MET A 1 -16.03 18.35 -0.29
CA MET A 1 -15.07 17.25 -0.62
C MET A 1 -14.34 16.83 0.65
N LEU A 2 -13.66 15.68 0.69
CA LEU A 2 -12.64 15.32 1.70
C LEU A 2 -13.11 14.55 2.95
N GLY A 3 -13.80 13.42 2.78
CA GLY A 3 -13.89 12.34 3.79
C GLY A 3 -12.97 11.15 3.51
N PHE A 4 -12.35 11.10 2.33
CA PHE A 4 -11.57 9.96 1.82
C PHE A 4 -10.14 9.90 2.37
N PHE A 5 -9.50 11.06 2.53
CA PHE A 5 -8.14 11.14 3.05
C PHE A 5 -8.11 10.91 4.56
N ASN A 6 -7.07 10.24 5.03
CA ASN A 6 -6.86 9.99 6.44
C ASN A 6 -6.56 11.30 7.19
N LYS A 7 -7.56 11.87 7.86
CA LYS A 7 -7.39 13.12 8.64
C LYS A 7 -6.69 12.91 9.98
N GLU A 8 -6.65 11.67 10.46
CA GLU A 8 -6.11 11.31 11.78
C GLU A 8 -4.61 11.02 11.71
N ASN A 9 -4.14 10.51 10.57
CA ASN A 9 -2.74 10.18 10.36
C ASN A 9 -2.20 10.81 9.06
N LYS A 10 -1.43 11.88 9.22
CA LYS A 10 -0.79 12.63 8.12
C LYS A 10 0.16 11.77 7.29
N TRP A 11 0.84 10.79 7.90
CA TRP A 11 1.70 9.84 7.19
C TRP A 11 0.87 8.94 6.28
N ARG A 12 -0.21 8.35 6.79
CA ARG A 12 -1.13 7.53 5.97
C ARG A 12 -1.78 8.36 4.86
N ALA A 13 -2.14 9.62 5.12
CA ALA A 13 -2.63 10.52 4.08
C ALA A 13 -1.58 10.80 3.00
N ALA A 14 -0.33 11.05 3.38
CA ALA A 14 0.77 11.20 2.43
C ALA A 14 0.95 9.93 1.59
N MET A 15 0.94 8.75 2.22
CA MET A 15 1.03 7.47 1.52
C MET A 15 -0.17 7.24 0.58
N GLN A 16 -1.39 7.68 0.92
CA GLN A 16 -2.52 7.64 -0.02
C GLN A 16 -2.25 8.49 -1.26
N VAL A 17 -1.73 9.70 -1.09
CA VAL A 17 -1.39 10.59 -2.22
C VAL A 17 -0.28 9.97 -3.06
N THR A 18 0.78 9.46 -2.43
CA THR A 18 1.89 8.78 -3.12
C THR A 18 1.38 7.58 -3.92
N ASN A 19 0.65 6.66 -3.31
CA ASN A 19 0.13 5.49 -4.01
C ASN A 19 -0.86 5.88 -5.13
N GLY A 20 -1.67 6.92 -4.93
CA GLY A 20 -2.56 7.44 -5.97
C GLY A 20 -1.81 8.05 -7.15
N LEU A 21 -0.71 8.76 -6.89
CA LEU A 21 0.16 9.30 -7.94
C LEU A 21 0.85 8.19 -8.74
N PHE A 22 1.42 7.19 -8.06
CA PHE A 22 2.00 6.03 -8.73
C PHE A 22 0.94 5.23 -9.50
N LEU A 23 -0.29 5.10 -8.97
CA LEU A 23 -1.39 4.45 -9.67
C LEU A 23 -1.69 5.15 -10.99
N MET A 24 -1.73 6.48 -11.00
CA MET A 24 -1.93 7.28 -12.21
C MET A 24 -0.77 7.12 -13.21
N MET A 25 0.48 7.09 -12.73
CA MET A 25 1.65 6.86 -13.59
C MET A 25 1.65 5.47 -14.21
N THR A 26 1.37 4.43 -13.41
CA THR A 26 1.31 3.04 -13.89
C THR A 26 0.12 2.84 -14.83
N ALA A 27 -1.04 3.45 -14.55
CA ALA A 27 -2.16 3.44 -15.48
C ALA A 27 -1.81 4.16 -16.78
N TYR A 28 -1.13 5.30 -16.73
CA TYR A 28 -0.66 6.00 -17.93
C TYR A 28 0.27 5.12 -18.77
N LYS A 29 1.23 4.44 -18.14
CA LYS A 29 2.12 3.48 -18.82
C LYS A 29 1.33 2.39 -19.53
N MET A 30 0.37 1.78 -18.85
CA MET A 30 -0.52 0.77 -19.40
C MET A 30 -1.31 1.26 -20.63
N PHE A 31 -1.73 2.53 -20.63
CA PHE A 31 -2.40 3.13 -21.78
C PHE A 31 -1.44 3.51 -22.92
N SER A 32 -0.23 3.98 -22.60
CA SER A 32 0.76 4.39 -23.60
C SER A 32 1.49 3.23 -24.26
N ASP A 33 1.60 2.09 -23.56
CA ASP A 33 2.20 0.85 -24.05
C ASP A 33 1.28 -0.34 -23.71
N PRO A 34 0.25 -0.59 -24.55
CA PRO A 34 -0.72 -1.64 -24.30
C PRO A 34 -0.14 -3.06 -24.45
N GLU A 35 1.02 -3.23 -25.11
CA GLU A 35 1.64 -4.56 -25.29
C GLU A 35 2.18 -5.12 -23.98
N THR A 36 2.63 -4.24 -23.08
CA THR A 36 3.17 -4.59 -21.75
C THR A 36 2.15 -4.40 -20.62
N ALA A 37 0.91 -4.04 -20.95
CA ALA A 37 -0.15 -3.72 -19.99
C ALA A 37 -0.41 -4.80 -18.94
N TRP A 38 -0.23 -6.08 -19.31
CA TRP A 38 -0.42 -7.21 -18.40
C TRP A 38 0.62 -7.24 -17.27
N GLU A 39 1.83 -6.72 -17.48
CA GLU A 39 2.90 -6.65 -16.47
C GLU A 39 2.55 -5.70 -15.32
N HIS A 40 1.72 -4.70 -15.60
CA HIS A 40 1.33 -3.65 -14.64
C HIS A 40 0.06 -3.97 -13.85
N GLY A 41 -0.68 -5.04 -14.20
CA GLY A 41 -1.97 -5.35 -13.58
C GLY A 41 -1.87 -5.60 -12.07
N PHE A 42 -0.85 -6.35 -11.63
CA PHE A 42 -0.59 -6.58 -10.20
C PHE A 42 -0.28 -5.27 -9.47
N GLU A 43 0.54 -4.42 -10.08
CA GLU A 43 0.95 -3.15 -9.49
C GLU A 43 -0.22 -2.17 -9.34
N ILE A 44 -1.08 -2.07 -10.34
CA ILE A 44 -2.34 -1.31 -10.28
C ILE A 44 -3.20 -1.80 -9.11
N ALA A 45 -3.38 -3.12 -8.98
CA ALA A 45 -4.16 -3.70 -7.89
C ALA A 45 -3.55 -3.37 -6.52
N ALA A 46 -2.23 -3.43 -6.39
CA ALA A 46 -1.53 -3.13 -5.15
C ALA A 46 -1.68 -1.66 -4.76
N LEU A 47 -1.43 -0.75 -5.70
CA LEU A 47 -1.54 0.68 -5.50
C LEU A 47 -2.98 1.09 -5.15
N ALA A 48 -3.98 0.52 -5.83
CA ALA A 48 -5.38 0.75 -5.49
C ALA A 48 -5.74 0.24 -4.09
N LEU A 49 -5.30 -0.98 -3.73
CA LEU A 49 -5.51 -1.53 -2.39
C LEU A 49 -4.84 -0.68 -1.32
N ASN A 50 -3.63 -0.16 -1.56
CA ASN A 50 -2.93 0.75 -0.66
C ASN A 50 -3.69 2.05 -0.43
N VAL A 51 -4.21 2.67 -1.50
CA VAL A 51 -5.01 3.91 -1.40
C VAL A 51 -6.25 3.70 -0.51
N VAL A 52 -6.94 2.58 -0.69
CA VAL A 52 -8.12 2.22 0.10
C VAL A 52 -7.73 1.88 1.55
N THR A 53 -6.69 1.06 1.73
CA THR A 53 -6.23 0.62 3.06
C THR A 53 -5.71 1.77 3.91
N PHE A 54 -5.08 2.78 3.30
CA PHE A 54 -4.62 3.94 4.06
C PHE A 54 -5.71 4.98 4.33
N SER A 55 -6.93 4.76 3.82
CA SER A 55 -8.10 5.58 4.14
C SER A 55 -8.60 5.34 5.57
N LYS A 56 -9.51 6.20 6.02
CA LYS A 56 -10.01 6.22 7.40
C LYS A 56 -10.69 4.92 7.85
N ASN A 57 -11.02 4.00 6.93
CA ASN A 57 -11.93 2.88 7.19
C ASN A 57 -11.23 1.50 7.18
N ASP A 58 -10.01 1.40 7.70
CA ASP A 58 -9.24 0.16 7.65
C ASP A 58 -9.46 -0.72 8.89
N ASN A 59 -9.70 -2.03 8.70
CA ASN A 59 -9.77 -3.03 9.77
C ASN A 59 -8.50 -3.90 9.79
N ALA A 60 -8.21 -4.61 10.90
CA ALA A 60 -6.92 -5.29 11.07
C ALA A 60 -6.63 -6.29 9.95
N LEU A 61 -7.68 -6.96 9.45
CA LEU A 61 -7.61 -7.90 8.34
C LEU A 61 -7.19 -7.21 7.03
N THR A 62 -7.77 -6.05 6.69
CA THR A 62 -7.36 -5.26 5.52
C THR A 62 -5.89 -4.84 5.61
N SER A 63 -5.39 -4.52 6.80
CA SER A 63 -3.98 -4.13 6.98
C SER A 63 -3.03 -5.29 6.80
N ILE A 64 -3.33 -6.45 7.37
CA ILE A 64 -2.52 -7.66 7.22
C ILE A 64 -2.54 -8.12 5.76
N GLY A 65 -3.71 -8.14 5.14
CA GLY A 65 -3.86 -8.45 3.72
C GLY A 65 -3.05 -7.48 2.84
N ASN A 66 -3.15 -6.18 3.10
CA ASN A 66 -2.38 -5.18 2.37
C ASN A 66 -0.87 -5.35 2.59
N ALA A 67 -0.42 -5.63 3.81
CA ALA A 67 1.00 -5.89 4.07
C ALA A 67 1.50 -7.13 3.31
N ALA A 68 0.75 -8.23 3.34
CA ALA A 68 1.07 -9.44 2.57
C ALA A 68 1.12 -9.16 1.06
N PHE A 69 0.17 -8.38 0.55
CA PHE A 69 0.10 -8.02 -0.86
C PHE A 69 1.30 -7.17 -1.29
N ASN A 70 1.73 -6.21 -0.47
CA ASN A 70 2.93 -5.42 -0.75
C ASN A 70 4.22 -6.26 -0.63
N ILE A 71 4.30 -7.23 0.29
CA ILE A 71 5.43 -8.17 0.34
C ILE A 71 5.50 -9.01 -0.93
N MET A 72 4.36 -9.46 -1.46
CA MET A 72 4.32 -10.12 -2.77
C MET A 72 4.85 -9.19 -3.88
N GLY A 73 4.43 -7.91 -3.89
CA GLY A 73 4.94 -6.92 -4.84
C GLY A 73 6.44 -6.66 -4.73
N LEU A 74 6.99 -6.73 -3.52
CA LEU A 74 8.44 -6.67 -3.33
C LEU A 74 9.14 -7.87 -4.01
N GLY A 75 8.56 -9.06 -3.88
CA GLY A 75 9.01 -10.26 -4.58
C GLY A 75 8.92 -10.15 -6.10
N THR A 76 7.85 -9.57 -6.64
CA THR A 76 7.72 -9.36 -8.09
C THR A 76 8.74 -8.34 -8.61
N ALA A 77 8.98 -7.26 -7.87
CA ALA A 77 10.00 -6.26 -8.23
C ALA A 77 11.42 -6.86 -8.22
N TYR A 78 11.73 -7.69 -7.21
CA TYR A 78 12.99 -8.43 -7.14
C TYR A 78 13.15 -9.41 -8.32
N ALA A 79 12.11 -10.18 -8.63
CA ALA A 79 12.10 -11.10 -9.76
C ALA A 79 12.27 -10.35 -11.09
N GLY A 80 11.58 -9.22 -11.29
CA GLY A 80 11.75 -8.37 -12.46
C GLY A 80 13.19 -7.86 -12.63
N ALA A 81 13.80 -7.40 -11.53
CA ALA A 81 15.17 -6.88 -11.56
C ALA A 81 16.25 -7.94 -11.79
N THR A 82 16.06 -9.17 -11.30
CA THR A 82 17.11 -10.20 -11.28
C THR A 82 16.92 -11.31 -12.29
N LEU A 83 15.68 -11.61 -12.69
CA LEU A 83 15.33 -12.71 -13.60
C LEU A 83 14.99 -12.20 -15.01
N GLY A 84 14.95 -10.88 -15.24
CA GLY A 84 14.67 -10.30 -16.55
C GLY A 84 13.24 -10.55 -17.06
N CYS A 85 12.32 -10.94 -16.16
CA CYS A 85 10.92 -11.23 -16.49
C CYS A 85 10.02 -9.99 -16.55
N SER A 86 10.60 -8.79 -16.61
CA SER A 86 9.85 -7.53 -16.67
C SER A 86 10.51 -6.58 -17.67
N SER A 87 9.68 -5.84 -18.39
CA SER A 87 10.07 -4.73 -19.26
C SER A 87 10.54 -3.48 -18.49
N ASN A 88 10.32 -3.44 -17.18
CA ASN A 88 10.74 -2.33 -16.33
C ASN A 88 12.27 -2.21 -16.22
N SER A 89 12.74 -0.98 -16.20
CA SER A 89 14.15 -0.69 -15.90
C SER A 89 14.52 -1.07 -14.46
N LEU A 90 15.82 -1.24 -14.20
CA LEU A 90 16.33 -1.52 -12.85
C LEU A 90 15.92 -0.41 -11.85
N ALA A 91 15.92 0.85 -12.30
CA ALA A 91 15.53 1.99 -11.47
C ALA A 91 14.04 1.93 -11.08
N GLU A 92 13.17 1.54 -12.02
CA GLU A 92 11.74 1.36 -11.75
C GLU A 92 11.49 0.20 -10.80
N ASN A 93 12.17 -0.94 -11.00
CA ASN A 93 12.05 -2.07 -10.08
C ASN A 93 12.54 -1.71 -8.67
N ALA A 94 13.63 -0.93 -8.54
CA ALA A 94 14.11 -0.45 -7.25
C ALA A 94 13.11 0.53 -6.58
N GLY A 95 12.54 1.45 -7.35
CA GLY A 95 11.50 2.36 -6.88
C GLY A 95 10.25 1.62 -6.40
N ASN A 96 9.80 0.64 -7.18
CA ASN A 96 8.66 -0.21 -6.83
C ASN A 96 8.93 -1.03 -5.58
N ALA A 97 10.10 -1.65 -5.46
CA ALA A 97 10.50 -2.36 -4.25
C ALA A 97 10.48 -1.45 -3.01
N MET A 98 11.01 -0.23 -3.12
CA MET A 98 10.99 0.74 -2.01
C MET A 98 9.56 1.13 -1.63
N LEU A 99 8.68 1.35 -2.63
CA LEU A 99 7.29 1.69 -2.41
C LEU A 99 6.53 0.55 -1.72
N TYR A 100 6.68 -0.68 -2.22
CA TYR A 100 6.10 -1.88 -1.63
C TYR A 100 6.57 -2.09 -0.18
N LEU A 101 7.87 -1.97 0.09
CA LEU A 101 8.41 -2.08 1.45
C LEU A 101 7.79 -1.03 2.38
N THR A 102 7.74 0.22 1.94
CA THR A 102 7.19 1.34 2.72
C THR A 102 5.70 1.15 2.99
N ASN A 103 4.94 0.66 2.01
CA ASN A 103 3.53 0.34 2.17
C ASN A 103 3.31 -0.82 3.15
N ALA A 104 4.10 -1.89 3.06
CA ALA A 104 4.03 -3.02 3.98
C ALA A 104 4.29 -2.58 5.43
N LEU A 105 5.36 -1.80 5.64
CA LEU A 105 5.68 -1.23 6.96
C LEU A 105 4.58 -0.29 7.46
N THR A 106 4.03 0.55 6.58
CA THR A 106 2.93 1.45 6.95
C THR A 106 1.69 0.67 7.38
N SER A 107 1.37 -0.43 6.71
CA SER A 107 0.26 -1.31 7.09
C SER A 107 0.46 -2.04 8.42
N ILE A 108 1.68 -2.42 8.77
CA ILE A 108 1.96 -3.16 10.00
C ILE A 108 2.11 -2.21 11.19
N CYS A 109 2.93 -1.16 11.06
CA CYS A 109 3.36 -0.33 12.18
C CYS A 109 2.30 0.69 12.63
N TYR A 110 1.44 1.18 11.74
CA TYR A 110 0.49 2.25 12.06
C TYR A 110 -0.90 1.78 12.51
N LYS A 111 -1.08 0.47 12.75
CA LYS A 111 -2.32 -0.12 13.27
C LYS A 111 -2.37 -0.33 14.77
N TYR A 112 -1.26 -0.14 15.47
CA TYR A 112 -1.16 -0.68 16.82
C TYR A 112 -1.79 0.20 17.93
N HIS A 113 -2.22 1.44 17.65
CA HIS A 113 -2.59 2.35 18.75
C HIS A 113 -4.09 2.53 19.05
N ALA A 114 -5.02 2.24 18.13
CA ALA A 114 -6.43 2.59 18.35
C ALA A 114 -7.25 1.57 19.17
N ASN A 115 -6.74 0.35 19.35
CA ASN A 115 -7.45 -0.72 20.08
C ASN A 115 -6.84 -1.05 21.46
N GLN A 116 -5.68 -0.49 21.81
CA GLN A 116 -5.04 -0.76 23.09
C GLN A 116 -5.62 0.12 24.21
N GLU A 117 -5.99 1.37 23.91
CA GLU A 117 -6.62 2.28 24.87
C GLU A 117 -8.07 1.85 25.21
N ARG A 118 -8.82 1.34 24.23
CA ARG A 118 -10.20 0.87 24.46
C ARG A 118 -10.28 -0.42 25.30
N ALA A 119 -9.19 -1.18 25.39
CA ALA A 119 -9.09 -2.37 26.23
C ALA A 119 -8.53 -2.07 27.63
N GLN A 120 -7.86 -0.93 27.83
CA GLN A 120 -7.35 -0.50 29.14
C GLN A 120 -8.35 0.34 29.94
N GLU A 121 -9.37 0.92 29.30
CA GLU A 121 -10.47 1.65 29.97
C GLU A 121 -11.69 0.76 30.34
N SER A 122 -11.47 -0.48 30.76
CA SER A 122 -12.46 -1.17 31.61
C SER A 122 -12.10 -0.88 33.06
N PRO A 123 -12.73 0.12 33.71
CA PRO A 123 -12.45 0.39 35.10
C PRO A 123 -12.97 -0.78 35.94
N VAL A 124 -12.05 -1.36 36.71
CA VAL A 124 -12.37 -1.98 37.99
C VAL A 124 -13.26 -1.02 38.77
N LYS A 125 -14.55 -1.36 38.92
CA LYS A 125 -15.36 -1.21 40.15
C LYS A 125 -16.85 -1.43 39.85
N THR A 126 -17.37 -2.53 40.34
CA THR A 126 -18.59 -2.47 41.15
C THR A 126 -18.46 -3.53 42.24
N MET A 127 -18.66 -3.07 43.48
CA MET A 127 -18.81 -3.86 44.70
C MET A 127 -19.90 -4.91 44.55
#